data_AF-A0A3B8I6B4-F1
#
_entry.id   AF-A0A3B8I6B4-F1
#
_cell.length_a   1.000
_cell.length_b   1.000
_cell.length_c   1.000
_cell.angle_alpha   90.00
_cell.angle_beta   90.00
_cell.angle_gamma   90.00
#
_symmetry.space_group_name_H-M   'P 1'
#
loop_
_entity.id
_entity.type
_entity.pdbx_description
1 polymer ?
#
loop_
_entity_poly.entity_id
_entity_poly.type
_entity_poly.pdbx_seq_one_letter_code
_entity_poly.pdbx_strand_id
1 'polypeptide(L)'
;RAVSIEFRSKEPMAWWRRLWDVLYSAASTGIALLLGVVLGNVLQGMPLDERGEFSGSWLSFLNPYALLVGVMALALLMVHGAIYLIMKTEGKLYEKLTRLV
;
A
#
# COMPACT_ATOMS: atom_id res chain seq x y z
N ARG A 1 9.18 5.87 -3.73
CA ARG A 1 7.93 6.66 -3.88
C ARG A 1 8.21 8.14 -4.22
N ALA A 2 8.89 8.93 -3.38
CA ALA A 2 9.17 10.36 -3.66
C ALA A 2 10.03 10.57 -4.93
N VAL A 3 11.11 9.80 -5.07
CA VAL A 3 11.97 9.79 -6.28
C VAL A 3 11.17 9.57 -7.55
N SER A 4 10.17 8.67 -7.51
CA SER A 4 9.33 8.38 -8.66
C SER A 4 8.51 9.59 -9.12
N ILE A 5 8.10 10.48 -8.21
CA ILE A 5 7.39 11.73 -8.57
C ILE A 5 8.34 12.69 -9.29
N GLU A 6 9.54 12.88 -8.74
CA GLU A 6 10.52 13.82 -9.29
C GLU A 6 11.05 13.37 -10.65
N PHE A 7 11.37 12.08 -10.81
CA PHE A 7 12.00 11.55 -12.02
C PHE A 7 11.02 11.27 -13.15
N ARG A 8 9.72 11.14 -12.87
CA ARG A 8 8.68 10.83 -13.86
C ARG A 8 8.71 11.77 -15.07
N SER A 9 8.89 13.06 -14.84
CA SER A 9 8.83 14.10 -15.89
C SER A 9 10.20 14.55 -16.39
N LYS A 10 11.30 13.92 -15.94
CA LYS A 10 12.66 14.29 -16.37
C LYS A 10 12.94 13.91 -17.82
N GLU A 11 12.38 12.79 -18.28
CA GLU A 11 12.54 12.31 -19.65
C GLU A 11 11.19 12.27 -20.40
N PRO A 12 11.16 12.58 -21.71
CA PRO A 12 9.92 12.61 -22.49
C PRO A 12 9.44 11.21 -22.91
N MET A 13 10.28 10.18 -22.82
CA MET A 13 10.00 8.84 -23.30
C MET A 13 8.81 8.19 -22.59
N ALA A 14 7.90 7.58 -23.37
CA ALA A 14 6.70 6.95 -22.82
C ALA A 14 6.99 5.77 -21.88
N TRP A 15 8.04 4.98 -22.17
CA TRP A 15 8.45 3.86 -21.32
C TRP A 15 8.99 4.34 -19.97
N TRP A 16 9.70 5.48 -19.95
CA TRP A 16 10.24 6.08 -18.73
C TRP A 16 9.12 6.50 -17.78
N ARG A 17 8.13 7.25 -18.29
CA ARG A 17 6.96 7.67 -17.50
C ARG A 17 6.19 6.46 -16.93
N ARG A 18 5.97 5.43 -17.76
CA ARG A 18 5.30 4.20 -17.33
C ARG A 18 6.06 3.47 -16.24
N LEU A 19 7.40 3.37 -16.35
CA LEU A 19 8.24 2.75 -15.32
C LEU A 19 8.06 3.44 -13.97
N TRP A 20 8.13 4.78 -13.94
CA TRP A 20 7.97 5.53 -12.70
C TRP A 20 6.56 5.48 -12.14
N ASP A 21 5.52 5.45 -12.99
CA ASP A 21 4.13 5.26 -12.57
C ASP A 21 3.93 3.89 -11.89
N VAL A 22 4.49 2.82 -12.47
CA VAL A 22 4.43 1.47 -11.89
C VAL A 22 5.20 1.41 -10.57
N LEU A 23 6.43 1.94 -10.53
CA LEU A 23 7.23 1.95 -9.29
C LEU A 23 6.56 2.76 -8.18
N TYR A 24 5.94 3.89 -8.51
CA TYR A 24 5.19 4.70 -7.56
C TYR A 24 4.00 3.94 -6.98
N SER A 25 3.22 3.27 -7.85
CA SER A 25 2.06 2.48 -7.45
C SER A 25 2.47 1.26 -6.60
N ALA A 26 3.46 0.49 -7.05
CA ALA A 26 3.95 -0.70 -6.35
C ALA A 26 4.52 -0.35 -4.96
N ALA A 27 5.33 0.72 -4.87
CA ALA A 27 5.87 1.17 -3.59
C ALA A 27 4.78 1.66 -2.65
N SER A 28 3.79 2.41 -3.15
CA SER A 28 2.69 2.92 -2.31
C SER A 28 1.79 1.78 -1.79
N THR A 29 1.46 0.83 -2.67
CA THR A 29 0.67 -0.37 -2.34
C THR A 29 1.41 -1.25 -1.34
N GLY A 30 2.71 -1.49 -1.58
CA GLY A 30 3.55 -2.29 -0.69
C GLY A 30 3.64 -1.70 0.72
N ILE A 31 3.82 -0.38 0.85
CA ILE A 31 3.86 0.28 2.17
C ILE A 31 2.53 0.11 2.92
N ALA A 32 1.40 0.35 2.25
CA ALA A 32 0.08 0.19 2.86
C ALA A 32 -0.20 -1.25 3.30
N LEU A 33 0.15 -2.23 2.45
CA LEU A 33 -0.01 -3.65 2.73
C LEU A 33 0.86 -4.08 3.92
N LEU A 34 2.16 -3.77 3.89
CA LEU A 34 3.12 -4.16 4.92
C LEU A 34 2.80 -3.51 6.27
N LEU A 35 2.30 -2.27 6.28
CA LEU A 35 1.83 -1.63 7.51
C LEU A 35 0.70 -2.44 8.15
N GLY A 36 -0.29 -2.88 7.37
CA GLY A 36 -1.37 -3.72 7.87
C GLY A 36 -0.89 -5.11 8.30
N VAL A 37 0.07 -5.71 7.60
CA VAL A 37 0.71 -6.98 8.02
C VAL A 37 1.39 -6.84 9.38
N VAL A 38 2.15 -5.77 9.60
CA VAL A 38 2.79 -5.50 10.90
C VAL A 38 1.74 -5.34 12.00
N LEU A 39 0.69 -4.55 11.75
CA LEU A 39 -0.40 -4.39 12.71
C LEU A 39 -1.12 -5.71 13.01
N GLY A 40 -1.35 -6.54 11.99
CA GLY A 40 -1.95 -7.87 12.16
C GLY A 40 -1.10 -8.78 13.04
N ASN A 41 0.22 -8.77 12.86
CA ASN A 41 1.14 -9.53 13.73
C ASN A 41 1.16 -9.01 15.17
N VAL A 42 1.12 -7.68 15.36
CA VAL A 42 1.03 -7.09 16.71
C VAL A 42 -0.26 -7.52 17.40
N LEU A 43 -1.39 -7.53 16.69
CA LEU A 43 -2.68 -7.97 17.23
C LEU A 43 -2.74 -9.47 17.54
N GLN A 44 -2.11 -10.30 16.70
CA GLN A 44 -2.08 -11.75 16.89
C GLN A 44 -1.09 -12.18 17.97
N GLY A 45 -0.09 -11.34 18.26
CA GLY A 45 1.02 -11.66 19.15
C GLY A 45 2.17 -12.33 18.40
N MET A 46 3.39 -12.07 18.86
CA MET A 46 4.62 -12.65 18.31
C MET A 46 5.22 -13.68 19.26
N PRO A 47 5.83 -14.76 18.74
CA PRO A 47 6.55 -15.71 19.56
C PRO A 47 7.80 -15.04 20.14
N LEU A 48 7.77 -14.82 21.45
CA LEU A 48 8.87 -14.31 22.25
C LEU A 48 9.39 -15.44 23.13
N ASP A 49 10.71 -15.56 23.28
CA ASP A 49 11.32 -16.48 24.23
C ASP A 49 11.24 -15.96 25.68
N GLU A 50 11.77 -16.72 26.64
CA GLU A 50 11.77 -16.36 28.06
C GLU A 50 12.54 -15.05 28.37
N ARG A 51 13.37 -14.58 27.43
CA ARG A 51 14.13 -13.33 27.52
C ARG A 51 13.45 -12.16 26.79
N GLY A 52 12.31 -12.42 26.14
CA GLY A 52 11.60 -11.43 25.33
C GLY A 52 12.24 -11.20 23.96
N GLU A 53 13.10 -12.10 23.49
CA GLU A 53 13.65 -12.06 22.14
C GLU A 53 12.72 -12.78 21.15
N PHE A 54 12.65 -12.27 19.92
CA PHE A 54 11.85 -12.88 18.87
C PHE A 54 12.46 -14.23 18.48
N SER A 55 11.72 -15.32 18.72
CA SER A 55 12.15 -16.69 18.43
C SER A 55 11.51 -17.26 17.16
N GLY A 56 10.70 -16.47 16.45
CA GLY A 56 10.01 -16.88 15.23
C GLY A 56 10.89 -16.85 13.97
N SER A 57 10.36 -17.39 12.88
CA SER A 57 10.94 -17.23 11.54
C SER A 57 10.43 -15.95 10.90
N TRP A 58 11.19 -15.38 9.95
CA TRP A 58 10.73 -14.24 9.14
C TRP A 58 9.43 -14.55 8.36
N LEU A 59 9.21 -15.82 8.02
CA LEU A 59 7.97 -16.28 7.37
C LEU A 59 6.76 -16.27 8.32
N SER A 60 6.98 -16.28 9.64
CA SER A 60 5.90 -16.19 10.64
C SER A 60 5.14 -14.86 10.55
N PHE A 61 5.78 -13.81 10.03
CA PHE A 61 5.12 -12.52 9.77
C PHE A 61 4.12 -12.58 8.62
N LEU A 62 4.30 -13.48 7.66
CA LEU A 62 3.43 -13.66 6.50
C LEU A 62 2.39 -14.76 6.77
N ASN A 63 1.75 -14.71 7.93
CA ASN A 63 0.66 -15.61 8.24
C ASN A 63 -0.66 -15.14 7.58
N PRO A 64 -1.64 -16.05 7.38
CA PRO A 64 -2.90 -15.70 6.70
C PRO A 64 -3.67 -14.56 7.36
N TYR A 65 -3.65 -14.48 8.70
CA TYR A 65 -4.35 -13.45 9.44
C TYR A 65 -3.74 -12.06 9.19
N ALA A 66 -2.41 -11.94 9.33
CA ALA A 66 -1.69 -10.70 9.07
C ALA A 66 -1.84 -10.25 7.59
N LEU A 67 -1.85 -11.19 6.65
CA LEU A 67 -2.12 -10.88 5.23
C LEU A 67 -3.53 -10.34 5.01
N LEU A 68 -4.55 -10.92 5.66
CA LEU A 68 -5.92 -10.41 5.60
C LEU A 68 -6.03 -8.99 6.18
N VAL A 69 -5.41 -8.73 7.33
CA VAL A 69 -5.34 -7.38 7.92
C VAL A 69 -4.59 -6.41 6.99
N GLY A 70 -3.50 -6.86 6.37
CA GLY A 70 -2.79 -6.13 5.32
C GLY A 70 -3.69 -5.71 4.16
N VAL A 71 -4.42 -6.66 3.57
CA VAL A 71 -5.33 -6.40 2.44
C VAL A 71 -6.47 -5.48 2.87
N MET A 72 -7.02 -5.66 4.07
CA MET A 72 -8.04 -4.78 4.63
C MET A 72 -7.52 -3.35 4.78
N ALA A 73 -6.33 -3.15 5.36
CA ALA A 73 -5.71 -1.85 5.52
C ALA A 73 -5.45 -1.17 4.16
N LEU A 74 -4.97 -1.93 3.18
CA LEU A 74 -4.78 -1.46 1.82
C LEU A 74 -6.11 -1.01 1.19
N ALA A 75 -7.17 -1.82 1.31
CA ALA A 75 -8.50 -1.50 0.79
C ALA A 75 -9.06 -0.22 1.43
N LEU A 76 -8.94 -0.07 2.76
CA LEU A 76 -9.37 1.13 3.48
C LEU A 76 -8.66 2.39 2.98
N LEU A 77 -7.33 2.33 2.81
CA LEU A 77 -6.56 3.45 2.29
C LEU A 77 -6.88 3.77 0.83
N MET A 78 -7.17 2.76 0.01
CA MET A 78 -7.61 2.96 -1.38
C MET A 78 -8.96 3.67 -1.45
N VAL A 79 -9.94 3.25 -0.63
CA VAL A 79 -11.25 3.91 -0.56
C VAL A 79 -11.10 5.35 -0.06
N HIS A 80 -10.32 5.57 0.99
CA HIS A 80 -10.07 6.92 1.50
C HIS A 80 -9.42 7.83 0.44
N GLY A 81 -8.45 7.31 -0.32
CA GLY A 81 -7.84 8.01 -1.44
C GLY A 81 -8.83 8.29 -2.57
N ALA A 82 -9.72 7.35 -2.89
CA ALA A 82 -10.75 7.53 -3.91
C ALA A 82 -11.74 8.63 -3.53
N ILE A 83 -12.22 8.65 -2.27
CA ILE A 83 -13.08 9.72 -1.76
C ILE A 83 -12.38 11.08 -1.87
N TYR A 84 -11.10 11.16 -1.49
CA TYR A 84 -10.33 12.39 -1.65
C TYR A 84 -10.23 12.84 -3.11
N LEU A 85 -10.01 11.92 -4.05
CA LEU A 85 -9.96 12.25 -5.47
C LEU A 85 -11.33 12.71 -6.00
N ILE A 86 -12.44 12.09 -5.57
CA ILE A 86 -13.80 12.53 -5.93
C ILE A 86 -14.01 13.99 -5.50
N MET A 87 -13.56 14.38 -4.30
CA MET A 87 -13.67 15.76 -3.82
C MET A 87 -12.80 16.76 -4.59
N LYS A 88 -11.79 16.30 -5.34
CA LYS A 88 -10.80 17.15 -6.03
C LYS A 88 -10.89 17.08 -7.55
N THR A 89 -11.77 16.25 -8.12
CA THR A 89 -11.86 16.02 -9.56
C THR A 89 -13.26 16.36 -10.08
N GLU A 90 -13.33 16.73 -11.36
CA GLU A 90 -14.58 17.07 -12.05
C GLU A 90 -14.66 16.32 -13.40
N GLY A 91 -15.85 16.32 -14.01
CA GLY A 91 -16.08 15.74 -15.34
C GLY A 91 -15.86 14.22 -15.41
N LYS A 92 -15.20 13.76 -16.49
CA LYS A 92 -15.06 12.32 -16.79
C LYS A 92 -14.31 11.54 -15.70
N LEU A 93 -13.36 12.17 -15.02
CA LEU A 93 -12.58 11.51 -13.97
C LEU A 93 -13.39 11.33 -12.69
N TYR A 94 -14.20 12.34 -12.33
CA TYR A 94 -15.16 12.27 -11.23
C TYR A 94 -16.14 11.11 -11.45
N GLU A 95 -16.81 11.05 -12.61
CA GLU A 95 -17.77 9.99 -12.93
C GLU A 95 -17.16 8.59 -12.82
N LYS A 96 -15.90 8.44 -13.24
CA LYS A 96 -15.18 7.16 -13.14
C LYS A 96 -14.88 6.78 -11.69
N LEU A 97 -14.47 7.74 -10.86
CA LEU A 97 -14.14 7.50 -9.47
C LEU A 97 -15.39 7.23 -8.62
N THR A 98 -16.49 7.91 -8.87
CA THR A 98 -17.78 7.68 -8.17
C THR A 98 -18.34 6.28 -8.41
N ARG A 99 -17.99 5.60 -9.52
CA ARG A 99 -18.37 4.19 -9.75
C ARG A 99 -17.48 3.18 -9.04
N LEU A 100 -16.28 3.60 -8.62
CA LEU A 100 -15.29 2.72 -7.97
C LEU A 100 -15.45 2.67 -6.44
N VAL A 101 -16.17 3.63 -5.87
CA VAL A 101 -16.52 3.73 -4.44
C VAL A 101 -17.97 3.30 -4.28
#